data_AF-X0Z3Q7-F1
#
_entry.id   AF-X0Z3Q7-F1
#
_cell.length_a   1.000
_cell.length_b   1.000
_cell.length_c   1.000
_cell.angle_alpha   90.00
_cell.angle_beta   90.00
_cell.angle_gamma   90.00
#
_symmetry.space_group_name_H-M   'P 1'
#
loop_
_entity.id
_entity.type
_entity.pdbx_description
1 polymer ?
#
loop_
_entity_poly.entity_id
_entity_poly.type
_entity_poly.pdbx_seq_one_letter_code
_entity_poly.pdbx_strand_id
1 'polypeptide(L)' 'MNQQEWIEHIPEVYRGNYKKAVGIGQNPSKAEAIKAKCLDCVNWERTEVRDCTAKNCPLWTHRPYAIKNKR' A
#
# COMPACT_ATOMS: atom_id res chain seq x y z
N MET A 1 -9.86 16.60 -1.50
CA MET A 1 -9.45 15.30 -0.94
C MET A 1 -8.04 15.39 -0.42
N ASN A 2 -7.92 15.68 0.87
CA ASN A 2 -6.69 15.45 1.62
C ASN A 2 -6.63 13.98 2.08
N GLN A 3 -5.52 13.57 2.70
CA GLN A 3 -5.36 12.17 3.15
C GLN A 3 -6.31 11.79 4.29
N GLN A 4 -6.82 12.76 5.05
CA GLN A 4 -7.80 12.53 6.10
C GLN A 4 -9.17 12.17 5.51
N GLU A 5 -9.59 12.88 4.47
CA GLU A 5 -10.86 12.66 3.75
C GLU A 5 -10.83 11.35 2.96
N TRP A 6 -9.68 10.96 2.41
CA TRP A 6 -9.54 9.72 1.65
C TRP A 6 -9.88 8.46 2.47
N ILE A 7 -9.61 8.48 3.78
CA ILE A 7 -9.83 7.34 4.68
C ILE A 7 -11.28 6.85 4.68
N GLU A 8 -12.25 7.75 4.50
CA GLU A 8 -13.67 7.36 4.50
C GLU A 8 -14.05 6.52 3.28
N HIS A 9 -13.28 6.57 2.20
CA HIS A 9 -13.48 5.76 0.99
C HIS A 9 -12.76 4.40 1.05
N ILE A 10 -12.00 4.13 2.11
CA ILE A 10 -11.25 2.90 2.30
C ILE A 10 -12.12 1.86 3.02
N PRO A 11 -12.11 0.57 2.62
CA PRO A 11 -12.77 -0.49 3.38
C PRO A 11 -12.31 -0.51 4.84
N GLU A 12 -13.24 -0.71 5.77
CA GLU A 12 -13.00 -0.57 7.21
C GLU A 12 -11.77 -1.33 7.71
N VAL A 13 -11.60 -2.57 7.22
CA VAL A 13 -10.47 -3.46 7.50
C VAL A 13 -9.09 -2.87 7.14
N TYR A 14 -9.01 -1.90 6.23
CA TYR A 14 -7.76 -1.28 5.81
C TYR A 14 -7.56 0.16 6.32
N ARG A 15 -8.60 0.80 6.88
CA ARG A 15 -8.53 2.19 7.36
C ARG A 15 -7.41 2.40 8.38
N GLY A 16 -7.26 1.50 9.35
CA GLY A 16 -6.20 1.58 10.36
C GLY A 16 -4.80 1.47 9.76
N ASN A 17 -4.60 0.55 8.82
CA ASN A 17 -3.34 0.38 8.12
C ASN A 17 -2.99 1.63 7.28
N TYR A 18 -3.98 2.21 6.61
CA TYR A 18 -3.77 3.42 5.82
C TYR A 18 -3.46 4.63 6.71
N LYS A 19 -4.22 4.85 7.80
CA LYS A 19 -3.95 5.92 8.79
C LYS A 19 -2.50 5.92 9.27
N LYS A 20 -2.03 4.73 9.64
CA LYS A 20 -0.63 4.54 10.04
C LYS A 20 0.34 4.85 8.90
N ALA A 21 0.06 4.39 7.69
CA ALA A 21 0.90 4.59 6.52
C ALA A 21 1.00 6.06 6.04
N VAL A 22 0.00 6.89 6.34
CA VAL A 22 0.01 8.33 6.03
C VAL A 22 0.59 9.20 7.15
N GLY A 23 1.05 8.61 8.24
CA GLY A 23 1.69 9.35 9.33
C GLY A 23 0.74 9.87 10.42
N ILE A 24 -0.52 9.43 10.43
CA ILE A 24 -1.47 9.83 11.49
C ILE A 24 -1.11 9.07 12.78
N GLY A 25 -0.55 9.80 13.74
CA GLY A 25 -0.22 9.30 15.09
C GLY A 25 1.13 8.60 15.22
N GLN A 26 1.87 8.37 14.13
CA GLN A 26 3.21 7.78 14.16
C GLN A 26 3.93 7.93 12.80
N ASN A 27 5.26 7.86 12.79
CA ASN A 27 6.02 7.80 11.54
C ASN A 27 5.98 6.39 10.93
N PRO A 28 5.53 6.22 9.67
CA PRO A 28 5.55 4.93 9.00
C PRO A 28 6.94 4.61 8.47
N SER A 29 7.27 3.32 8.43
CA SER A 29 8.39 2.85 7.63
C SER A 29 8.09 2.97 6.13
N LYS A 30 9.14 3.04 5.30
CA LYS A 30 9.01 3.02 3.83
C LYS A 30 8.17 1.82 3.35
N ALA A 31 8.39 0.65 3.96
CA ALA A 31 7.67 -0.57 3.59
C ALA A 31 6.15 -0.49 3.89
N GLU A 32 5.77 0.15 5.00
CA GLU A 32 4.36 0.32 5.36
C GLU A 32 3.65 1.28 4.40
N ALA A 33 4.30 2.40 4.05
CA ALA A 33 3.79 3.35 3.06
C ALA A 33 3.61 2.67 1.68
N ILE A 34 4.61 1.91 1.23
CA ILE A 34 4.54 1.18 -0.05
C ILE A 34 3.43 0.12 -0.01
N LYS A 35 3.28 -0.63 1.08
CA LYS A 35 2.22 -1.64 1.22
C LYS A 35 0.83 -1.01 1.11
N ALA A 36 0.59 0.10 1.82
CA ALA A 36 -0.66 0.82 1.74
C ALA A 36 -0.91 1.35 0.32
N LYS A 37 0.12 1.88 -0.34
CA LYS A 37 -0.01 2.36 -1.73
C LYS A 37 -0.31 1.23 -2.72
N CYS A 38 0.29 0.06 -2.55
CA CYS A 38 0.00 -1.09 -3.40
C CYS A 38 -1.45 -1.54 -3.24
N LEU A 39 -1.98 -1.61 -2.01
CA LEU A 39 -3.39 -1.95 -1.76
C LEU A 39 -4.34 -0.92 -2.36
N ASP A 40 -4.08 0.37 -2.12
CA ASP A 40 -4.82 1.49 -2.69
C ASP A 40 -4.88 1.41 -4.23
N CYS A 41 -3.73 1.13 -4.87
CA CYS A 41 -3.61 1.03 -6.33
C CYS A 41 -4.44 -0.09 -6.95
N VAL A 42 -4.67 -1.19 -6.23
CA VAL A 42 -5.45 -2.35 -6.71
C VAL A 42 -6.85 -2.40 -6.09
N ASN A 43 -7.38 -1.24 -5.71
CA ASN A 43 -8.71 -1.10 -5.14
C ASN A 43 -8.95 -1.99 -3.91
N TRP A 44 -7.95 -2.05 -3.03
CA TRP A 44 -8.00 -2.80 -1.77
C TRP A 44 -8.13 -4.31 -1.90
N GLU A 45 -7.92 -4.86 -3.11
CA GLU A 45 -7.91 -6.31 -3.32
C GLU A 45 -6.52 -6.90 -3.06
N ARG A 46 -6.42 -7.72 -2.02
CA ARG A 46 -5.11 -8.18 -1.52
C ARG A 46 -4.46 -9.18 -2.47
N THR A 47 -5.25 -10.01 -3.16
CA THR A 47 -4.75 -10.94 -4.18
C THR A 47 -4.20 -10.18 -5.39
N GLU A 48 -4.86 -9.11 -5.79
CA GLU A 48 -4.43 -8.24 -6.90
C GLU A 48 -3.12 -7.51 -6.60
N VAL A 49 -2.78 -7.30 -5.32
CA VAL A 49 -1.42 -6.92 -4.98
C VAL A 49 -0.52 -8.03 -5.52
N ARG A 50 -0.58 -9.26 -4.99
CA ARG A 50 0.25 -10.41 -5.43
C ARG A 50 0.29 -10.58 -6.95
N ASP A 51 -0.85 -10.47 -7.61
CA ASP A 51 -1.03 -10.81 -9.02
C ASP A 51 -0.87 -9.59 -9.96
N CYS A 52 -0.49 -8.43 -9.40
CA CYS A 52 -0.26 -7.19 -10.14
C CYS A 52 0.65 -7.38 -11.36
N THR A 53 0.20 -6.90 -12.52
CA THR A 53 0.89 -7.02 -13.81
C THR A 53 1.58 -5.73 -14.26
N ALA A 54 1.55 -4.67 -13.44
CA ALA A 54 2.19 -3.38 -13.72
C ALA A 54 3.73 -3.44 -13.59
N LYS A 55 4.40 -4.21 -14.46
CA LYS A 55 5.85 -4.46 -14.43
C LYS A 55 6.70 -3.19 -14.57
N ASN A 56 6.15 -2.16 -15.22
CA ASN A 56 6.80 -0.86 -15.38
C ASN A 56 6.55 0.09 -14.20
N CYS A 57 5.86 -0.36 -13.15
CA CYS A 57 5.63 0.45 -11.95
C CYS A 57 6.97 0.72 -11.24
N PRO A 58 7.30 1.98 -10.89
CA PRO A 58 8.54 2.30 -10.18
C PRO A 58 8.64 1.64 -8.80
N LEU A 59 7.51 1.18 -8.23
CA LEU A 59 7.46 0.43 -6.97
C LEU A 59 7.58 -1.08 -7.15
N TRP A 60 7.73 -1.59 -8.39
CA TRP A 60 7.74 -3.03 -8.69
C TRP A 60 8.74 -3.82 -7.83
N THR A 61 9.95 -3.29 -7.68
CA THR A 61 11.04 -3.89 -6.90
C THR A 61 10.86 -3.78 -5.38
N HIS A 62 9.96 -2.91 -4.93
CA HIS A 62 9.73 -2.62 -3.51
C HIS A 62 8.39 -3.18 -2.99
N ARG A 63 7.65 -3.88 -3.84
CA ARG A 63 6.31 -4.39 -3.55
C ARG A 63 6.33 -5.43 -2.42
N PRO A 64 5.31 -5.50 -1.54
CA PRO A 64 5.32 -6.36 -0.34
C PRO A 64 5.51 -7.86 -0.56
N TYR A 65 5.32 -8.35 -1.79
CA TYR A 65 5.42 -9.77 -2.16
C TYR A 65 6.37 -10.00 -3.35
N ALA A 66 7.26 -9.05 -3.64
CA ALA A 66 8.30 -9.29 -4.64
C ALA A 66 9.17 -10.47 -4.18
N ILE A 67 9.37 -11.45 -5.05
CA ILE A 67 10.31 -12.55 -4.79
C ILE A 67 11.67 -11.90 -4.57
N LYS A 68 12.19 -11.98 -3.34
CA LYS A 68 13.52 -11.48 -3.01
C LYS A 68 14.53 -12.38 -3.71
N ASN A 69 14.94 -12.01 -4.92
CA ASN A 69 16.21 -12.50 -5.45
C ASN A 69 17.29 -11.97 -4.50
N LYS A 70 17.83 -12.85 -3.65
CA LYS A 70 19.01 -12.54 -2.85
C LYS A 70 20.10 -12.10 -3.82
N ARG A 71 20.45 -10.81 -3.78
CA ARG A 71 21.69 -10.31 -4.36
C ARG A 71 22.84 -10.69 -3.45
#